data_AF-A0A352CA73-F1
#
_entry.id   AF-A0A352CA73-F1
#
_cell.length_a   1.000
_cell.length_b   1.000
_cell.length_c   1.000
_cell.angle_alpha   90.00
_cell.angle_beta   90.00
_cell.angle_gamma   90.00
#
_symmetry.space_group_name_H-M   'P 1'
#
loop_
_entity.id
_entity.type
_entity.pdbx_description
1 polymer ?
#
loop_
_entity_poly.entity_id
_entity_poly.type
_entity_poly.pdbx_seq_one_letter_code
_entity_poly.pdbx_strand_id
1 'polypeptide(L)'
;MGLFLRIGFGLLAAGFLACAMWAYGADTRSLSDILRGFVAPPWALVATLDLYLGFLCAGVWIFSQEPQKPIAAAWLAALLLLGNLILVLWLLTRYRRSTRNPR
;
A
#
# COMPACT_ATOMS: atom_id res chain seq x y z
N MET A 1 -3.72 -15.50 12.46
CA MET A 1 -3.69 -14.05 12.68
C MET A 1 -4.97 -13.92 13.40
N GLY A 2 -5.01 -13.28 14.57
CA GLY A 2 -6.30 -13.13 15.24
C GLY A 2 -7.34 -12.71 14.20
N LEU A 3 -8.50 -13.37 14.18
CA LEU A 3 -9.58 -13.07 13.23
C LEU A 3 -9.83 -11.55 13.20
N PHE A 4 -9.75 -10.94 14.38
CA PHE A 4 -9.70 -9.51 14.62
C PHE A 4 -8.75 -8.72 13.71
N LEU A 5 -7.47 -9.12 13.60
CA LEU A 5 -6.47 -8.43 12.77
C LEU A 5 -6.80 -8.52 11.27
N ARG A 6 -7.35 -9.66 10.81
CA ARG A 6 -7.72 -9.82 9.38
C ARG A 6 -8.91 -8.93 9.03
N ILE A 7 -9.90 -8.88 9.92
CA ILE A 7 -11.06 -8.00 9.78
C ILE A 7 -10.60 -6.54 9.83
N GLY A 8 -9.74 -6.18 10.79
CA GLY A 8 -9.19 -4.84 10.93
C GLY A 8 -8.47 -4.37 9.66
N PHE A 9 -7.53 -5.16 9.14
CA PHE A 9 -6.83 -4.81 7.90
C PHE A 9 -7.77 -4.76 6.68
N GLY A 10 -8.74 -5.66 6.61
CA GLY A 10 -9.75 -5.66 5.55
C GLY A 10 -10.61 -4.40 5.57
N LEU A 11 -11.06 -3.95 6.76
CA LEU A 11 -11.83 -2.73 6.94
C LEU A 11 -11.02 -1.49 6.57
N LEU A 12 -9.74 -1.41 6.96
CA LEU A 12 -8.86 -0.30 6.58
C LEU A 12 -8.67 -0.21 5.07
N ALA A 13 -8.44 -1.35 4.40
CA ALA A 13 -8.31 -1.39 2.95
C ALA A 13 -9.62 -0.99 2.24
N ALA A 14 -10.77 -1.49 2.71
CA ALA A 14 -12.07 -1.14 2.17
C ALA A 14 -12.39 0.35 2.37
N GLY A 15 -12.10 0.89 3.56
CA GLY A 15 -12.27 2.32 3.86
C GLY A 15 -11.42 3.20 2.96
N PHE A 16 -10.14 2.85 2.77
CA PHE A 16 -9.25 3.59 1.87
C PHE A 16 -9.75 3.53 0.41
N LEU A 17 -10.18 2.36 -0.08
CA LEU A 17 -10.76 2.21 -1.41
C LEU A 17 -12.02 3.06 -1.58
N ALA A 18 -12.91 3.10 -0.59
CA ALA A 18 -14.10 3.93 -0.61
C ALA A 18 -13.75 5.42 -0.71
N CYS A 19 -12.77 5.89 0.08
CA CYS A 19 -12.26 7.25 -0.01
C CYS A 19 -11.66 7.56 -1.40
N ALA A 20 -10.88 6.63 -1.97
CA ALA A 20 -10.28 6.81 -3.29
C ALA A 20 -11.34 6.90 -4.40
N MET A 21 -12.36 6.03 -4.36
CA MET A 21 -13.47 6.07 -5.31
C MET A 21 -14.30 7.35 -5.17
N TRP A 22 -14.57 7.77 -3.93
CA TRP A 22 -15.26 9.03 -3.67
C TRP A 22 -14.47 10.23 -4.22
N ALA A 23 -13.17 10.30 -3.95
CA ALA A 23 -12.31 11.37 -4.46
C ALA A 23 -12.28 11.42 -5.99
N TYR A 24 -12.19 10.25 -6.65
CA TYR A 24 -12.24 10.15 -8.10
C TYR A 24 -13.57 10.63 -8.69
N GLY A 25 -14.70 10.35 -8.04
CA GLY A 25 -16.01 10.83 -8.48
C GLY A 25 -16.29 12.31 -8.15
N ALA A 26 -15.65 12.85 -7.11
CA ALA A 26 -15.85 14.21 -6.63
C ALA A 26 -15.01 15.25 -7.40
N ASP A 27 -13.89 14.85 -8.00
CA ASP A 27 -12.99 15.74 -8.74
C ASP A 27 -13.15 15.55 -10.25
N THR A 28 -13.60 16.59 -10.95
CA THR A 28 -13.77 16.59 -12.41
C THR A 28 -12.56 17.11 -13.17
N ARG A 29 -11.51 17.53 -12.45
CA ARG A 29 -10.30 18.09 -13.06
C ARG A 29 -9.46 17.01 -13.75
N SER A 30 -8.63 17.45 -14.69
CA SER A 30 -7.67 16.56 -15.34
C SER A 30 -6.63 16.04 -14.34
N LEU A 31 -6.11 14.83 -14.58
CA LEU A 31 -5.10 14.21 -13.71
C LEU A 31 -3.86 15.11 -13.54
N SER A 32 -3.47 15.83 -14.60
CA SER A 32 -2.35 16.78 -14.56
C SER A 32 -2.62 17.98 -13.65
N ASP A 33 -3.86 18.48 -13.61
CA ASP A 33 -4.21 19.63 -12.76
C ASP A 33 -4.28 19.22 -11.29
N ILE A 34 -4.80 18.02 -11.02
CA ILE A 34 -4.82 17.41 -9.68
C ILE A 34 -3.38 17.25 -9.18
N LEU A 35 -2.49 16.67 -9.99
CA LEU A 35 -1.09 16.46 -9.59
C LEU A 35 -0.36 17.78 -9.34
N ARG A 36 -0.53 18.78 -10.20
CA ARG A 36 0.08 20.11 -10.02
C ARG A 36 -0.41 20.79 -8.74
N GLY A 37 -1.72 20.73 -8.46
CA GLY A 37 -2.30 21.27 -7.24
C GLY A 37 -1.87 20.52 -5.98
N PHE A 38 -1.69 19.19 -6.09
CA PHE A 38 -1.31 18.33 -4.97
C PHE A 38 0.13 18.55 -4.52
N VAL A 39 1.09 18.73 -5.44
CA VAL A 39 2.51 18.91 -5.07
C VAL A 39 2.93 20.37 -4.87
N ALA A 40 2.04 21.33 -5.13
CA ALA A 40 2.35 22.75 -4.97
C ALA A 40 2.62 23.17 -3.50
N PRO A 41 1.89 22.66 -2.48
CA PRO A 41 2.21 22.95 -1.09
C PRO A 41 3.48 22.22 -0.64
N PRO A 42 4.45 22.88 0.01
CA PRO A 42 5.70 22.25 0.45
C PRO A 42 5.48 21.03 1.36
N TRP A 43 4.49 21.10 2.26
CA TRP A 43 4.14 19.99 3.15
C TRP A 43 3.53 18.79 2.41
N ALA A 44 2.86 19.00 1.29
CA ALA A 44 2.34 17.91 0.49
C ALA A 44 3.47 17.11 -0.16
N LEU A 45 4.54 17.79 -0.59
CA LEU A 45 5.77 17.13 -1.06
C LEU A 45 6.41 16.32 0.08
N VAL A 46 6.57 16.90 1.27
CA VAL A 46 7.15 16.21 2.44
C VAL A 46 6.34 14.96 2.80
N ALA A 47 5.02 15.06 2.89
CA ALA A 47 4.15 13.92 3.19
C ALA A 47 4.21 12.84 2.10
N THR A 48 4.34 13.24 0.83
CA THR A 48 4.54 12.30 -0.28
C THR A 48 5.87 11.57 -0.14
N LEU A 49 6.96 12.28 0.13
CA LEU A 49 8.27 11.67 0.34
C LEU A 49 8.27 10.71 1.54
N ASP A 50 7.64 11.10 2.65
CA ASP A 50 7.47 10.25 3.83
C ASP A 50 6.72 8.95 3.48
N LEU A 51 5.60 9.06 2.75
CA LEU A 51 4.81 7.91 2.30
C LEU A 51 5.64 6.96 1.41
N TYR A 52 6.34 7.50 0.41
CA TYR A 52 7.15 6.69 -0.51
C TYR A 52 8.39 6.10 0.16
N LEU A 53 9.00 6.80 1.13
CA LEU A 53 10.05 6.23 1.96
C LEU A 53 9.52 5.03 2.74
N GLY A 54 8.31 5.13 3.31
CA GLY A 54 7.60 4.01 3.92
C GLY A 54 7.41 2.84 2.96
N PHE A 55 7.01 3.09 1.71
CA PHE A 55 6.86 2.05 0.69
C PHE A 55 8.19 1.38 0.34
N LEU A 56 9.29 2.12 0.25
CA LEU A 56 10.61 1.56 0.00
C LEU A 56 11.08 0.68 1.16
N CYS A 57 10.92 1.15 2.41
CA CYS A 57 11.23 0.36 3.60
C CYS A 57 10.42 -0.94 3.64
N ALA A 58 9.10 -0.87 3.37
CA ALA A 58 8.25 -2.04 3.25
C ALA A 58 8.66 -2.95 2.08
N GLY A 59 9.08 -2.37 0.96
CA GLY A 59 9.65 -3.08 -0.18
C GLY A 59 10.88 -3.90 0.18
N VAL A 60 11.85 -3.29 0.86
CA VAL A 60 13.05 -3.97 1.36
C VAL A 60 12.65 -5.13 2.29
N TRP A 61 11.65 -4.93 3.14
CA TRP A 61 11.12 -5.99 3.99
C TRP A 61 10.48 -7.13 3.19
N ILE A 62 9.69 -6.83 2.16
CA ILE A 62 9.12 -7.86 1.26
C ILE A 62 10.25 -8.64 0.58
N PHE A 63 11.30 -7.96 0.11
CA PHE A 63 12.46 -8.58 -0.52
C PHE A 63 13.25 -9.50 0.41
N SER A 64 13.29 -9.21 1.71
CA SER A 64 13.94 -10.08 2.70
C SER A 64 13.09 -11.30 3.06
N GLN A 65 11.77 -11.20 2.95
CA GLN A 65 10.82 -12.26 3.32
C GLN A 65 10.40 -13.19 2.16
N GLU A 66 10.53 -12.72 0.92
CA GLU A 66 10.21 -13.50 -0.27
C GLU A 66 11.46 -14.23 -0.82
N PRO A 67 11.40 -15.57 -0.94
CA PRO A 67 12.51 -16.36 -1.48
C PRO A 67 12.69 -16.11 -2.98
N GLN A 68 11.60 -15.84 -3.70
CA GLN A 68 11.62 -15.58 -5.14
C GLN A 68 11.68 -14.07 -5.39
N LYS A 69 12.86 -13.59 -5.81
CA LYS A 69 13.12 -12.18 -6.11
C LYS A 69 12.18 -11.55 -7.17
N PRO A 70 11.78 -12.24 -8.26
CA PRO A 70 10.81 -11.67 -9.19
C PRO A 70 9.43 -11.43 -8.55
N ILE A 71 8.99 -12.30 -7.63
CA ILE A 71 7.74 -12.10 -6.88
C ILE A 71 7.87 -10.90 -5.95
N ALA A 72 9.00 -10.74 -5.27
CA ALA A 72 9.27 -9.56 -4.44
C ALA A 72 9.24 -8.26 -5.26
N ALA A 73 9.83 -8.28 -6.46
CA ALA A 73 9.82 -7.14 -7.38
C ALA A 73 8.39 -6.78 -7.83
N ALA A 74 7.56 -7.79 -8.14
CA ALA A 74 6.15 -7.57 -8.49
C ALA A 74 5.37 -6.95 -7.32
N TRP A 75 5.61 -7.39 -6.10
CA TRP A 75 5.00 -6.79 -4.90
C TRP A 75 5.45 -5.35 -4.67
N LEU A 76 6.74 -5.05 -4.84
CA LEU A 76 7.26 -3.69 -4.73
C LEU A 76 6.67 -2.77 -5.81
N ALA A 77 6.63 -3.22 -7.07
CA ALA A 77 6.02 -2.46 -8.15
C ALA A 77 4.55 -2.17 -7.86
N ALA A 78 3.80 -3.18 -7.43
CA ALA A 78 2.41 -3.01 -7.03
C ALA A 78 2.27 -2.05 -5.82
N LEU A 79 3.15 -2.12 -4.82
CA LEU A 79 3.16 -1.26 -3.65
C LEU A 79 3.40 0.22 -4.02
N LEU A 80 4.30 0.50 -4.96
CA LEU A 80 4.56 1.87 -5.41
C LEU A 80 3.38 2.46 -6.21
N LEU A 81 2.56 1.62 -6.84
CA LEU A 81 1.43 2.06 -7.65
C LEU A 81 0.12 2.15 -6.86
N LEU A 82 -0.18 1.14 -6.06
CA LEU A 82 -1.46 0.98 -5.33
C LEU A 82 -1.32 1.30 -3.83
N GLY A 83 -0.11 1.60 -3.37
CA GLY A 83 0.17 1.98 -1.99
C GLY A 83 -0.16 0.89 -0.98
N ASN A 84 -0.62 1.31 0.19
CA ASN A 84 -0.82 0.46 1.37
C ASN A 84 -1.83 -0.68 1.17
N LEU A 85 -2.69 -0.63 0.13
CA LEU A 85 -3.57 -1.74 -0.22
C LEU A 85 -2.77 -3.01 -0.53
N ILE A 86 -1.65 -2.86 -1.23
CA ILE A 86 -0.77 -3.97 -1.58
C ILE A 86 -0.01 -4.48 -0.37
N LEU A 87 0.43 -3.60 0.51
CA LEU A 87 1.05 -3.99 1.77
C LEU A 87 0.09 -4.84 2.63
N VAL A 88 -1.16 -4.40 2.77
CA VAL A 88 -2.21 -5.16 3.47
C VAL A 88 -2.45 -6.52 2.80
N LEU A 89 -2.57 -6.56 1.48
CA LEU A 89 -2.78 -7.80 0.74
C LEU A 89 -1.59 -8.77 0.94
N TRP A 90 -0.37 -8.26 0.86
CA TRP A 90 0.84 -9.04 1.09
C TRP A 90 0.87 -9.61 2.52
N LEU A 91 0.57 -8.80 3.53
CA LEU A 91 0.48 -9.27 4.93
C LEU A 91 -0.57 -10.37 5.10
N LEU A 92 -1.75 -10.21 4.51
CA LEU A 92 -2.83 -11.20 4.61
C LEU A 92 -2.47 -12.54 3.94
N THR A 93 -1.76 -12.51 2.81
CA THR A 93 -1.32 -13.71 2.09
C THR A 93 -0.16 -14.40 2.80
N ARG A 94 0.82 -13.64 3.30
CA ARG A 94 2.03 -14.19 3.93
C ARG A 94 1.77 -14.72 5.33
N TYR A 95 0.79 -14.16 6.04
CA TYR A 95 0.39 -14.67 7.33
C TYR A 95 0.01 -16.16 7.29
N ARG A 96 -0.71 -16.61 6.26
CA ARG A 96 -1.11 -18.03 6.14
C ARG A 96 0.06 -19.00 6.08
N ARG A 97 1.25 -18.55 5.63
CA ARG A 97 2.47 -19.36 5.61
C ARG A 97 3.17 -19.42 6.98
N SER A 98 3.05 -18.39 7.82
CA SER A 98 3.67 -18.35 9.15
C SER A 98 3.00 -19.29 10.17
N THR A 99 1.69 -19.55 10.04
CA THR A 99 0.98 -20.44 10.97
C THR A 99 0.92 -21.90 10.55
N ARG A 100 1.39 -22.24 9.34
CA ARG A 100 1.36 -23.62 8.83
C ARG A 100 2.67 -24.38 9.08
N ASN A 101 3.71 -23.70 9.56
CA ASN A 101 4.97 -24.35 9.92
C ASN A 101 5.49 -23.77 11.25
N PRO A 102 5.05 -24.31 12.40
CA PRO A 102 5.80 -24.12 13.63
C PRO A 102 7.10 -24.93 13.43
N ARG A 103 8.19 -24.22 13.14
CA ARG A 103 9.50 -24.77 13.49
C ARG A 103 9.66 -24.67 15.00
#